data_AF-A0A0C9YDL9-F1
#
_entry.id   AF-A0A0C9YDL9-F1
#
_cell.length_a   1.000
_cell.length_b   1.000
_cell.length_c   1.000
_cell.angle_alpha   90.00
_cell.angle_beta   90.00
_cell.angle_gamma   90.00
#
_symmetry.space_group_name_H-M   'P 1'
#
loop_
_entity.id
_entity.type
_entity.pdbx_description
1 polymer ?
#
loop_
_entity_poly.entity_id
_entity_poly.type
_entity_poly.pdbx_seq_one_letter_code
_entity_poly.pdbx_strand_id
1 'polypeptide(L)'
;MSQPSRCFVVALSLARQEFHLHIFDRSGAIHSLGHSLHRAADLFTHVIYTLTFGSPDILGFDPTFIDPTLSPSILYRPRSAPALQMSRAIYVCETAYTVLCHIYVSHLIQGRGTSSWLMKKGKKLYVIKDYWTHKGRKHTEEQILVKIKGLLGVSQLVEAWTIQTEGANETTDWLWPAFLVRNMEFKTHLH
;
A
#
# COMPACT_ATOMS: atom_id res chain seq x y z
N MET A 1 1.39 12.25 -3.73
CA MET A 1 0.19 11.54 -4.21
C MET A 1 -0.02 10.34 -3.31
N SER A 2 -1.05 10.35 -2.46
CA SER A 2 -1.36 9.21 -1.57
C SER A 2 -2.26 8.22 -2.33
N GLN A 3 -1.82 6.97 -2.49
CA GLN A 3 -2.63 5.86 -2.98
C GLN A 3 -2.86 4.89 -1.80
N PRO A 4 -4.01 4.96 -1.10
CA PRO A 4 -4.18 4.33 0.22
C PRO A 4 -4.10 2.80 0.23
N SER A 5 -4.36 2.15 -0.90
CA SER A 5 -4.29 0.70 -1.08
C SER A 5 -2.93 0.23 -1.62
N ARG A 6 -1.88 1.03 -1.41
CA ARG A 6 -0.52 0.74 -1.87
C ARG A 6 0.49 0.96 -0.76
N CYS A 7 1.45 0.06 -0.65
CA CYS A 7 2.63 0.21 0.20
C CYS A 7 3.64 1.18 -0.45
N PHE A 8 3.78 1.13 -1.78
CA PHE A 8 4.61 2.04 -2.57
C PHE A 8 4.03 2.28 -3.97
N VAL A 9 4.51 3.32 -4.63
CA VAL A 9 4.15 3.68 -6.01
C VAL A 9 5.41 3.64 -6.86
N VAL A 10 5.40 2.81 -7.90
CA VAL A 10 6.44 2.82 -8.93
C VAL A 10 6.05 3.79 -10.04
N ALA A 11 6.96 4.66 -10.44
CA ALA A 11 6.76 5.59 -11.55
C ALA A 11 7.95 5.54 -12.50
N LEU A 12 7.66 5.68 -13.79
CA LEU A 12 8.66 5.78 -14.85
C LEU A 12 8.71 7.22 -15.35
N SER A 13 9.89 7.83 -15.37
CA SER A 13 10.11 9.11 -16.02
C SER A 13 10.94 8.93 -17.28
N LEU A 14 10.51 9.56 -18.37
CA LEU A 14 11.20 9.58 -19.65
C LEU A 14 11.65 11.00 -19.96
N ALA A 15 12.94 11.18 -20.19
CA ALA A 15 13.49 12.47 -20.56
C ALA A 15 14.57 12.29 -21.62
N ARG A 16 14.44 13.01 -22.74
CA ARG A 16 15.33 12.89 -23.91
C ARG A 16 15.35 11.45 -24.44
N GLN A 17 16.46 10.73 -24.20
CA GLN A 17 16.65 9.32 -24.58
C GLN A 17 17.01 8.46 -23.37
N GLU A 18 16.68 8.93 -22.17
CA GLU A 18 16.93 8.22 -20.92
C GLU A 18 15.63 7.99 -20.15
N PHE A 19 15.62 6.93 -19.36
CA PHE A 19 14.56 6.63 -18.43
C PHE A 19 15.10 6.48 -17.01
N HIS A 20 14.24 6.81 -16.04
CA HIS A 20 14.48 6.55 -14.63
C HIS A 20 13.26 5.86 -14.03
N LEU A 21 13.51 4.89 -13.17
CA LEU A 21 12.50 4.29 -12.33
C LEU A 21 12.52 4.98 -10.97
N HIS A 22 11.35 5.40 -10.49
CA HIS A 22 11.16 6.03 -9.19
C HIS A 22 10.26 5.14 -8.35
N ILE A 23 10.58 5.00 -7.08
CA ILE A 23 9.73 4.31 -6.10
C ILE A 23 9.48 5.30 -4.98
N PHE A 24 8.20 5.59 -4.77
CA PHE A 24 7.71 6.47 -3.71
C PHE A 24 7.00 5.63 -2.68
N ASP A 25 7.44 5.71 -1.44
CA ASP A 25 6.73 5.11 -0.32
C ASP A 25 6.36 6.22 0.70
N ARG A 26 5.98 5.81 1.91
CA ARG A 26 5.62 6.76 2.97
C ARG A 26 6.84 7.33 3.73
N SER A 27 8.05 6.87 3.43
CA SER A 27 9.31 7.39 3.98
C SER A 27 10.07 8.29 3.03
N GLY A 28 9.80 8.23 1.73
CA GLY A 28 10.37 9.15 0.76
C GLY A 28 10.34 8.62 -0.65
N ALA A 29 11.38 8.98 -1.40
CA ALA A 29 11.56 8.59 -2.78
C ALA A 29 12.96 8.03 -2.99
N ILE A 30 13.03 7.00 -3.80
CA ILE A 30 14.27 6.47 -4.33
C ILE A 30 14.13 6.40 -5.85
N HIS A 31 15.24 6.55 -6.56
CA HIS A 31 15.20 6.47 -8.02
C HIS A 31 16.44 5.80 -8.57
N SER A 32 16.29 5.20 -9.74
CA SER A 32 17.42 4.65 -10.47
C SER A 32 18.32 5.75 -11.01
N LEU A 33 19.55 5.37 -11.37
CA LEU A 33 20.33 6.14 -12.33
C LEU A 33 19.58 6.29 -13.66
N GLY A 34 20.05 7.23 -14.50
CA GLY A 34 19.53 7.38 -15.86
C GLY A 34 20.03 6.24 -16.74
N HIS A 35 19.11 5.58 -17.43
CA HIS A 35 19.43 4.51 -18.37
C HIS A 35 19.03 4.93 -19.79
N SER A 36 19.95 4.79 -20.74
CA SER A 36 19.65 5.09 -22.15
C SER A 36 18.66 4.08 -22.73
N LEU A 37 17.58 4.58 -23.32
CA LEU A 37 16.53 3.79 -23.97
C LEU A 37 17.07 2.86 -25.04
N HIS A 38 18.05 3.31 -25.82
CA HIS A 38 18.63 2.54 -26.92
C HIS A 38 19.67 1.53 -26.45
N ARG A 39 20.52 1.90 -25.49
CA ARG A 39 21.58 1.02 -24.98
C ARG A 39 21.06 -0.02 -23.99
N ALA A 40 19.94 0.26 -23.34
CA ALA A 40 19.30 -0.61 -22.35
C ALA A 40 17.85 -0.96 -22.76
N ALA A 41 17.62 -1.22 -24.06
CA ALA A 41 16.29 -1.50 -24.61
C ALA A 41 15.62 -2.72 -23.95
N ASP A 42 16.39 -3.77 -23.64
CA ASP A 42 15.88 -4.96 -22.93
C ASP A 42 15.41 -4.60 -21.52
N LEU A 43 16.19 -3.80 -20.81
CA LEU A 43 15.85 -3.30 -19.47
C LEU A 43 14.58 -2.44 -19.52
N PHE A 44 14.50 -1.54 -20.50
CA PHE A 44 13.31 -0.71 -20.70
C PHE A 44 12.06 -1.56 -20.95
N THR A 45 12.18 -2.59 -21.80
CA THR A 45 11.08 -3.51 -22.11
C THR A 45 10.64 -4.27 -20.87
N HIS A 46 11.57 -4.78 -20.06
CA HIS A 46 11.26 -5.41 -18.78
C HIS A 46 10.55 -4.45 -17.81
N VAL A 47 10.99 -3.19 -17.72
CA VAL A 47 10.32 -2.19 -16.88
C VAL A 47 8.88 -1.97 -17.33
N ILE A 48 8.64 -1.78 -18.63
CA ILE A 48 7.28 -1.61 -19.17
C ILE A 48 6.43 -2.86 -18.92
N TYR A 49 6.99 -4.06 -19.16
CA TYR A 49 6.31 -5.32 -18.91
C TYR A 49 5.91 -5.45 -17.44
N THR A 50 6.84 -5.19 -16.51
CA THR A 50 6.57 -5.24 -15.07
C THR A 50 5.53 -4.20 -14.65
N LEU A 51 5.60 -2.96 -15.15
CA LEU A 51 4.62 -1.93 -14.81
C LEU A 51 3.20 -2.24 -15.33
N THR A 52 3.10 -3.03 -16.40
CA THR A 52 1.82 -3.35 -17.05
C THR A 52 1.23 -4.67 -16.55
N PHE A 53 2.07 -5.68 -16.33
CA PHE A 53 1.69 -7.07 -16.07
C PHE A 53 2.27 -7.64 -14.78
N GLY A 54 3.04 -6.85 -14.03
CA GLY A 54 3.55 -7.26 -12.72
C GLY A 54 2.42 -7.62 -11.78
N SER A 55 2.66 -8.59 -10.90
CA SER A 55 1.68 -8.96 -9.89
C SER A 55 1.44 -7.79 -8.91
N PRO A 56 0.28 -7.76 -8.23
CA PRO A 56 -0.09 -6.61 -7.40
C PRO A 56 0.97 -6.25 -6.34
N ASP A 57 1.57 -7.25 -5.69
CA ASP A 57 2.67 -7.09 -4.73
C ASP A 57 3.89 -6.37 -5.36
N ILE A 58 4.25 -6.74 -6.59
CA ILE A 58 5.35 -6.13 -7.34
C ILE A 58 5.06 -4.67 -7.67
N LEU A 59 3.81 -4.36 -7.97
CA LEU A 59 3.34 -3.00 -8.22
C LEU A 59 3.10 -2.19 -6.94
N GLY A 60 3.35 -2.78 -5.77
CA GLY A 60 3.21 -2.14 -4.47
C GLY A 60 1.78 -2.03 -3.98
N PHE A 61 0.84 -2.85 -4.47
CA PHE A 61 -0.49 -2.96 -3.87
C PHE A 61 -0.39 -3.59 -2.47
N ASP A 62 -1.14 -3.02 -1.54
CA ASP A 62 -1.23 -3.52 -0.17
C ASP A 62 -2.01 -4.86 -0.16
N PRO A 63 -1.40 -5.97 0.28
CA PRO A 63 -2.02 -7.29 0.25
C PRO A 63 -3.21 -7.43 1.20
N THR A 64 -3.37 -6.50 2.15
CA THR A 64 -4.53 -6.47 3.05
C THR A 64 -5.80 -6.00 2.34
N PHE A 65 -5.66 -5.26 1.23
CA PHE A 65 -6.77 -4.80 0.40
C PHE A 65 -7.13 -5.86 -0.65
N ILE A 66 -8.34 -6.41 -0.51
CA ILE A 66 -8.90 -7.26 -1.56
C ILE A 66 -9.79 -6.43 -2.45
N ASP A 67 -9.35 -6.27 -3.70
CA ASP A 67 -10.23 -5.87 -4.79
C ASP A 67 -10.70 -7.14 -5.52
N PRO A 68 -12.01 -7.45 -5.51
CA PRO A 68 -12.50 -8.62 -6.21
C PRO A 68 -12.28 -8.57 -7.73
N THR A 69 -11.94 -7.41 -8.32
CA THR A 69 -11.53 -7.30 -9.73
C THR A 69 -10.11 -7.80 -10.01
N LEU A 70 -9.26 -7.92 -8.98
CA LEU A 70 -7.85 -8.32 -9.10
C LEU A 70 -7.62 -9.80 -8.73
N SER A 71 -8.65 -10.51 -8.27
CA SER A 71 -8.57 -11.95 -8.01
C SER A 71 -8.65 -12.75 -9.32
N PRO A 72 -7.69 -13.66 -9.63
CA PRO A 72 -7.66 -14.44 -10.87
C PRO A 72 -8.91 -15.30 -11.09
N SER A 73 -9.68 -15.57 -10.04
CA SER A 73 -10.87 -16.41 -10.06
C SER A 73 -12.16 -15.73 -10.55
N ILE A 74 -12.14 -14.43 -10.92
CA ILE A 74 -13.33 -13.71 -11.46
C ILE A 74 -13.20 -13.42 -12.98
N LEU A 75 -12.38 -14.17 -13.71
CA LEU A 75 -12.38 -14.12 -15.18
C LEU A 75 -13.63 -14.76 -15.84
N TYR A 76 -14.53 -15.35 -15.04
CA TYR A 76 -15.84 -15.81 -15.49
C TYR A 76 -16.95 -14.97 -14.84
N ARG A 77 -17.27 -13.82 -15.42
CA ARG A 77 -18.59 -13.20 -15.17
C ARG A 77 -19.28 -12.86 -16.50
N PRO A 78 -20.48 -13.40 -16.76
CA PRO A 78 -21.28 -13.00 -17.91
C PRO A 78 -21.66 -11.52 -17.79
N ARG A 79 -21.62 -10.85 -18.95
CA ARG A 79 -21.73 -9.39 -19.18
C ARG A 79 -23.07 -8.74 -18.73
N SER A 80 -23.93 -9.51 -18.06
CA SER A 80 -25.31 -9.17 -17.69
C SER A 80 -25.57 -9.15 -16.17
N ALA A 81 -24.55 -9.35 -15.33
CA ALA A 81 -24.71 -9.16 -13.89
C ALA A 81 -24.81 -7.65 -13.55
N PRO A 82 -25.82 -7.19 -12.78
CA PRO A 82 -25.90 -5.80 -12.37
C PRO A 82 -24.64 -5.39 -11.61
N ALA A 83 -24.22 -4.13 -11.75
CA ALA A 83 -23.12 -3.50 -11.03
C ALA A 83 -23.42 -3.32 -9.52
N LEU A 84 -23.91 -4.38 -8.87
CA LEU A 84 -24.03 -4.48 -7.43
C LEU A 84 -22.62 -4.52 -6.85
N GLN A 85 -22.14 -3.31 -6.55
CA GLN A 85 -21.20 -2.95 -5.50
C GLN A 85 -20.13 -4.01 -5.24
N MET A 86 -19.04 -3.94 -6.01
CA MET A 86 -17.80 -4.65 -5.70
C MET A 86 -17.25 -4.09 -4.39
N SER A 87 -17.76 -4.61 -3.27
CA SER A 87 -17.32 -4.22 -1.95
C SER A 87 -15.90 -4.71 -1.75
N ARG A 88 -14.94 -3.79 -1.88
CA ARG A 88 -13.56 -4.01 -1.43
C ARG A 88 -13.59 -4.48 0.03
N ALA A 89 -12.68 -5.37 0.38
CA ALA A 89 -12.50 -5.81 1.75
C ALA A 89 -11.10 -5.47 2.24
N ILE A 90 -10.95 -5.22 3.53
CA ILE A 90 -9.65 -5.15 4.19
C ILE A 90 -9.55 -6.30 5.18
N TYR A 91 -8.44 -7.03 5.16
CA TYR A 91 -8.08 -8.00 6.18
C TYR A 91 -7.31 -7.33 7.31
N VAL A 92 -7.76 -7.56 8.54
CA VAL A 92 -7.01 -7.26 9.75
C VAL A 92 -6.78 -8.60 10.44
N CYS A 93 -5.53 -9.04 10.52
CA CYS A 93 -5.17 -10.42 10.85
C CYS A 93 -5.91 -11.40 9.92
N GLU A 94 -6.77 -12.26 10.47
CA GLU A 94 -7.57 -13.25 9.72
C GLU A 94 -9.03 -12.80 9.51
N THR A 95 -9.37 -11.57 9.90
CA THR A 95 -10.74 -11.05 9.79
C THR A 95 -10.90 -10.14 8.58
N ALA A 96 -11.83 -10.51 7.69
CA ALA A 96 -12.30 -9.65 6.61
C ALA A 96 -13.34 -8.62 7.08
N TYR A 97 -13.15 -7.36 6.67
CA TYR A 97 -14.11 -6.28 6.86
C TYR A 97 -14.53 -5.70 5.51
N THR A 98 -15.83 -5.51 5.31
CA THR A 98 -16.36 -4.90 4.08
C THR A 98 -16.22 -3.38 4.14
N VAL A 99 -15.55 -2.81 3.14
CA VAL A 99 -15.39 -1.35 2.98
C VAL A 99 -16.73 -0.74 2.62
N LEU A 100 -17.20 0.21 3.43
CA LEU A 100 -18.34 1.06 3.10
C LEU A 100 -17.85 2.35 2.43
N CYS A 101 -16.91 3.04 3.05
CA CYS A 101 -16.27 4.23 2.48
C CYS A 101 -14.94 4.58 3.17
N HIS A 102 -14.14 5.39 2.49
CA HIS A 102 -12.96 6.03 3.07
C HIS A 102 -13.40 7.32 3.78
N ILE A 103 -13.18 7.41 5.10
CA ILE A 103 -13.70 8.51 5.93
C ILE A 103 -12.65 9.57 6.26
N TYR A 104 -11.36 9.23 6.16
CA TYR A 104 -10.29 10.18 6.43
C TYR A 104 -9.00 9.78 5.72
N VAL A 105 -8.26 10.76 5.20
CA VAL A 105 -6.89 10.60 4.72
C VAL A 105 -6.07 11.81 5.11
N SER A 106 -4.89 11.58 5.67
CA SER A 106 -3.89 12.63 5.81
C SER A 106 -3.15 12.81 4.48
N HIS A 107 -3.08 14.03 3.99
CA HIS A 107 -2.35 14.36 2.74
C HIS A 107 -0.87 14.70 2.97
N LEU A 108 -0.29 14.29 4.10
CA LEU A 108 1.11 14.58 4.41
C LEU A 108 2.03 13.72 3.53
N ILE A 109 3.02 14.38 2.94
CA ILE A 109 4.02 13.75 2.05
C ILE A 109 5.05 12.96 2.87
N GLN A 110 5.29 13.32 4.13
CA GLN A 110 6.33 12.73 4.96
C GLN A 110 5.89 12.53 6.42
N GLY A 111 6.30 11.40 7.00
CA GLY A 111 6.34 11.16 8.44
C GLY A 111 5.04 10.73 9.11
N ARG A 112 3.86 10.97 8.51
CA ARG A 112 2.53 10.61 9.07
C ARG A 112 1.48 10.42 7.99
N GLY A 113 1.46 9.23 7.38
CA GLY A 113 0.31 8.77 6.60
C GLY A 113 -0.71 8.12 7.52
N THR A 114 -1.96 8.56 7.48
CA THR A 114 -3.11 7.94 8.14
C THR A 114 -4.25 7.90 7.17
N SER A 115 -4.82 6.72 6.98
CA SER A 115 -6.08 6.52 6.28
C SER A 115 -7.03 5.78 7.20
N SER A 116 -8.28 6.22 7.20
CA SER A 116 -9.33 5.60 8.01
C SER A 116 -10.51 5.28 7.12
N TRP A 117 -11.09 4.11 7.32
CA TRP A 117 -12.24 3.62 6.57
C TRP A 117 -13.37 3.21 7.49
N LEU A 118 -14.59 3.53 7.07
CA LEU A 118 -15.79 2.97 7.66
C LEU A 118 -16.06 1.60 7.05
N MET A 119 -16.27 0.64 7.95
CA MET A 119 -16.26 -0.78 7.65
C MET A 119 -17.46 -1.47 8.25
N LYS A 120 -17.83 -2.62 7.68
CA LYS A 120 -18.90 -3.47 8.20
C LYS A 120 -18.41 -4.91 8.36
N LYS A 121 -18.76 -5.51 9.50
CA LYS A 121 -18.67 -6.96 9.75
C LYS A 121 -19.99 -7.42 10.38
N GLY A 122 -20.74 -8.24 9.66
CA GLY A 122 -22.11 -8.62 10.05
C GLY A 122 -23.05 -7.40 10.14
N LYS A 123 -23.66 -7.17 11.32
CA LYS A 123 -24.54 -6.02 11.58
C LYS A 123 -23.84 -4.85 12.27
N LYS A 124 -22.54 -4.94 12.54
CA LYS A 124 -21.77 -3.93 13.27
C LYS A 124 -20.90 -3.10 12.32
N LEU A 125 -20.74 -1.83 12.67
CA LEU A 125 -19.84 -0.90 12.01
C LEU A 125 -18.53 -0.80 12.79
N TYR A 126 -17.45 -0.61 12.05
CA TYR A 126 -16.09 -0.47 12.57
C TYR A 126 -15.38 0.66 11.83
N VAL A 127 -14.36 1.22 12.48
CA VAL A 127 -13.40 2.08 11.82
C VAL A 127 -12.06 1.35 11.82
N ILE A 128 -11.54 1.06 10.63
CA ILE A 128 -10.16 0.63 10.47
C ILE A 128 -9.32 1.87 10.23
N LYS A 129 -8.21 1.97 10.95
CA LYS A 129 -7.22 3.04 10.80
C LYS A 129 -5.89 2.41 10.45
N ASP A 130 -5.43 2.63 9.22
CA ASP A 130 -4.06 2.36 8.81
C ASP A 130 -3.23 3.61 9.08
N TYR A 131 -2.08 3.44 9.72
CA TYR A 131 -1.18 4.54 9.98
C TYR A 131 0.27 4.07 10.09
N TRP A 132 1.17 4.97 9.70
CA TRP A 132 2.61 4.77 9.79
C TRP A 132 3.16 5.60 10.91
N THR A 133 4.04 5.01 11.71
CA THR A 133 4.65 5.68 12.86
C THR A 133 6.14 5.42 12.92
N HIS A 134 6.89 6.45 13.33
CA HIS A 134 8.31 6.32 13.62
C HIS A 134 8.53 5.39 14.83
N LYS A 135 9.47 4.45 14.71
CA LYS A 135 9.81 3.47 15.77
C LYS A 135 10.22 4.13 17.09
N GLY A 136 10.82 5.32 17.04
CA GLY A 136 11.25 6.07 18.23
C GLY A 136 10.13 6.75 19.04
N ARG A 137 8.84 6.54 18.70
CA ARG A 137 7.74 7.08 19.52
C ARG A 137 7.63 6.33 20.84
N LYS A 138 7.47 7.09 21.94
CA LYS A 138 7.33 6.54 23.29
C LYS A 138 6.06 5.72 23.48
N HIS A 139 4.95 6.15 22.86
CA HIS A 139 3.66 5.47 22.96
C HIS A 139 2.98 5.40 21.59
N THR A 140 2.45 4.24 21.25
CA THR A 140 1.59 4.03 20.07
C THR A 140 0.13 4.33 20.41
N GLU A 141 -0.68 4.59 19.38
CA GLU A 141 -2.12 4.82 19.56
C GLU A 141 -2.81 3.59 20.16
N GLU A 142 -2.41 2.39 19.74
CA GLU A 142 -2.84 1.13 20.34
C GLU A 142 -2.60 1.13 21.86
N GLN A 143 -1.38 1.44 22.30
CA GLN A 143 -1.03 1.45 23.72
C GLN A 143 -1.86 2.47 24.51
N ILE A 144 -2.19 3.61 23.90
CA ILE A 144 -3.06 4.62 24.51
C ILE A 144 -4.50 4.10 24.62
N LEU A 145 -5.06 3.54 23.54
CA LEU A 145 -6.42 3.01 23.51
C LEU A 145 -6.62 1.84 24.47
N VAL A 146 -5.61 0.98 24.66
CA VAL A 146 -5.63 -0.09 25.66
C VAL A 146 -5.75 0.49 27.08
N LYS A 147 -5.01 1.57 27.40
CA LYS A 147 -5.03 2.19 28.73
C LYS A 147 -6.34 2.90 29.07
N ILE A 148 -7.07 3.38 28.07
CA ILE A 148 -8.34 4.13 28.25
C ILE A 148 -9.58 3.29 27.89
N LYS A 149 -9.43 1.96 27.86
CA LYS A 149 -10.54 1.04 27.62
C LYS A 149 -11.67 1.26 28.62
N GLY A 150 -12.90 1.32 28.13
CA GLY A 150 -14.11 1.56 28.92
C GLY A 150 -14.41 3.03 29.21
N LEU A 151 -13.53 3.97 28.82
CA LEU A 151 -13.81 5.40 28.98
C LEU A 151 -14.97 5.83 28.06
N LEU A 152 -16.01 6.40 28.66
CA LEU A 152 -17.19 6.87 27.94
C LEU A 152 -16.81 7.99 26.97
N GLY A 153 -17.36 7.93 25.75
CA GLY A 153 -17.10 8.93 24.70
C GLY A 153 -15.80 8.73 23.93
N VAL A 154 -15.03 7.68 24.22
CA VAL A 154 -13.79 7.35 23.48
C VAL A 154 -13.97 6.06 22.67
N SER A 155 -13.38 6.04 21.47
CA SER A 155 -13.32 4.86 20.61
C SER A 155 -12.66 3.69 21.35
N GLN A 156 -13.27 2.51 21.24
CA GLN A 156 -12.76 1.30 21.88
C GLN A 156 -11.93 0.50 20.88
N LEU A 157 -10.69 0.17 21.26
CA LEU A 157 -9.85 -0.70 20.45
C LEU A 157 -10.46 -2.11 20.40
N VAL A 158 -10.76 -2.56 19.19
CA VAL A 158 -11.21 -3.94 18.94
C VAL A 158 -9.99 -4.83 18.72
N GLU A 159 -9.10 -4.39 17.84
CA GLU A 159 -7.90 -5.12 17.43
C GLU A 159 -6.88 -4.13 16.88
N ALA A 160 -5.60 -4.44 17.08
CA ALA A 160 -4.47 -3.73 16.48
C ALA A 160 -3.50 -4.78 15.94
N TRP A 161 -2.89 -4.47 14.81
CA TRP A 161 -2.02 -5.39 14.10
C TRP A 161 -0.97 -4.59 13.34
N THR A 162 0.24 -5.15 13.26
CA THR A 162 1.30 -4.65 12.39
C THR A 162 1.40 -5.60 11.21
N ILE A 163 1.28 -5.07 9.99
CA ILE A 163 1.40 -5.87 8.77
C ILE A 163 2.74 -6.60 8.79
N GLN A 164 2.74 -7.85 8.36
CA GLN A 164 3.95 -8.67 8.25
C GLN A 164 4.19 -9.07 6.80
N THR A 165 5.44 -8.93 6.36
CA THR A 165 5.92 -9.34 5.04
C THR A 165 7.07 -10.31 5.26
N GLU A 166 7.02 -11.49 4.63
CA GLU A 166 8.04 -12.54 4.80
C GLU A 166 8.32 -12.92 6.27
N GLY A 167 7.32 -12.81 7.14
CA GLY A 167 7.42 -13.13 8.57
C GLY A 167 8.07 -12.04 9.42
N ALA A 168 8.46 -10.89 8.84
CA ALA A 168 8.94 -9.73 9.57
C ALA A 168 7.87 -8.62 9.60
N ASN A 169 7.85 -7.81 10.66
CA ASN A 169 7.01 -6.62 10.69
C ASN A 169 7.39 -5.68 9.55
N GLU A 170 6.37 -5.17 8.86
CA GLU A 170 6.55 -4.23 7.77
C GLU A 170 7.15 -2.94 8.31
N THR A 171 8.20 -2.49 7.63
CA THR A 171 8.89 -1.23 7.92
C THR A 171 9.27 -0.60 6.60
N THR A 172 9.40 0.71 6.59
CA THR A 172 9.89 1.45 5.43
C THR A 172 11.41 1.36 5.25
N ASP A 173 12.11 0.71 6.18
CA ASP A 173 13.54 0.41 6.05
C ASP A 173 13.79 -0.68 4.99
N TRP A 174 12.75 -1.46 4.66
CA TRP A 174 12.82 -2.45 3.60
C TRP A 174 12.84 -1.74 2.25
N LEU A 175 14.03 -1.65 1.67
CA LEU A 175 14.19 -1.34 0.27
C LEU A 175 13.64 -2.53 -0.56
N TRP A 176 12.33 -2.50 -0.81
CA TRP A 176 11.64 -3.34 -1.81
C TRP A 176 12.26 -3.38 -3.23
N PRO A 177 13.09 -2.43 -3.74
CA PRO A 177 13.53 -2.46 -5.15
C PRO A 177 14.52 -3.55 -5.52
N ALA A 178 15.20 -4.16 -4.55
CA ALA A 178 16.29 -5.09 -4.86
C ALA A 178 15.84 -6.29 -5.70
N PHE A 179 14.56 -6.66 -5.64
CA PHE A 179 14.00 -7.75 -6.44
C PHE A 179 13.38 -7.29 -7.77
N LEU A 180 12.91 -6.04 -7.86
CA LEU A 180 12.05 -5.52 -8.94
C LEU A 180 12.76 -5.50 -10.30
N VAL A 181 14.04 -5.13 -10.30
CA VAL A 181 14.87 -5.14 -11.50
C VAL A 181 16.30 -5.49 -11.10
N ARG A 182 16.63 -6.79 -11.10
CA ARG A 182 18.03 -7.22 -10.99
C ARG A 182 18.81 -6.43 -12.06
N ASN A 183 19.89 -5.75 -11.67
CA ASN A 183 20.77 -4.90 -12.50
C ASN A 183 20.44 -3.38 -12.58
N MET A 184 19.55 -2.83 -11.76
CA MET A 184 19.43 -1.37 -11.61
C MET A 184 20.05 -0.88 -10.30
N GLU A 185 20.90 0.13 -10.38
CA GLU A 185 21.40 0.85 -9.21
C GLU A 185 20.44 1.98 -8.82
N PHE A 186 20.11 2.04 -7.53
CA PHE A 186 19.22 3.04 -6.95
C PHE A 186 19.99 4.01 -6.06
N LYS A 187 19.58 5.28 -6.10
CA LYS A 187 20.01 6.32 -5.16
C LYS A 187 18.85 6.70 -4.25
N THR A 188 19.17 6.92 -2.97
CA THR A 188 18.22 7.36 -1.96
C THR A 188 18.23 8.88 -1.84
N HIS A 189 17.05 9.49 -1.81
CA HIS A 189 16.88 10.87 -1.35
C HIS A 189 16.04 10.83 -0.08
N LEU A 190 16.72 10.86 1.07
CA LEU A 190 16.10 11.18 2.35
C LEU A 190 15.97 12.71 2.40
N HIS A 191 14.74 13.22 2.37
CA HIS A 191 14.45 14.63 2.59
C HIS A 191 14.33 14.93 4.08
#